data_AF-A0A151UHP3-F1
#
_entry.id   AF-A0A151UHP3-F1
#
_cell.length_a   1.000
_cell.length_b   1.000
_cell.length_c   1.000
_cell.angle_alpha   90.00
_cell.angle_beta   90.00
_cell.angle_gamma   90.00
#
_symmetry.space_group_name_H-M   'P 1'
#
loop_
_entity.id
_entity.type
_entity.pdbx_description
1 polymer ?
#
loop_
_entity_poly.entity_id
_entity_poly.type
_entity_poly.pdbx_seq_one_letter_code
_entity_poly.pdbx_strand_id
1 'polypeptide(L)'
;MNAVTSIATIDNNYVCATLDWWPANKCNYNDCPWGQTGILNLDLSNKVLSNAIKAFNPLRFRLGGSVEDQIVYQFGKQKKCPHFKKREGSVTHHIYNLGAGVDKDVINKIQDPYFLSQVAETFKNVAQAVKEFTPWAAPWVGEAGGAYNSGSKDVSHTFVNGFWYLDQLGMTSTLNHKVYCRQTLVGGNYGLLNTTSFIPNPDYYGALLWHRLMGSKVLSVSHEGSPFLRAYAHCSKKGPGIIVLLINMSNSTAFNVSLVDDMNLDPVLETIPGKVPTTTGEEYHLTPKDGNIRSDVVLMNGTPLQLKNSLDIPEMKPWLVDASSPIKAEPNSNIFVYTKSVNAPTC
;
A
#
# COMPACT_ATOMS: atom_id res chain seq x y z
N MET A 1 12.84 7.68 16.49
CA MET A 1 12.21 8.09 15.22
C MET A 1 11.21 9.18 15.54
N ASN A 2 11.28 10.30 14.82
CA ASN A 2 10.43 11.48 15.06
C ASN A 2 9.27 11.50 14.04
N ALA A 3 8.05 11.81 14.47
CA ALA A 3 6.86 11.80 13.60
C ALA A 3 5.79 12.84 14.01
N VAL A 4 6.11 14.13 13.92
CA VAL A 4 5.26 15.19 14.52
C VAL A 4 4.72 16.24 13.56
N THR A 5 5.41 16.53 12.45
CA THR A 5 5.05 17.62 11.52
C THR A 5 4.32 17.08 10.30
N SER A 6 3.15 17.66 9.96
CA SER A 6 2.48 17.31 8.70
C SER A 6 3.20 17.91 7.49
N ILE A 7 3.49 17.09 6.48
CA ILE A 7 4.25 17.50 5.28
C ILE A 7 3.44 17.39 3.97
N ALA A 8 2.37 16.61 3.98
CA ALA A 8 1.50 16.43 2.83
C ALA A 8 0.09 16.01 3.26
N THR A 9 -0.87 16.06 2.32
CA THR A 9 -2.22 15.54 2.52
C THR A 9 -2.63 14.72 1.31
N ILE A 10 -2.95 13.45 1.51
CA ILE A 10 -3.40 12.53 0.45
C ILE A 10 -4.93 12.37 0.47
N ASP A 11 -5.50 11.76 -0.57
CA ASP A 11 -6.93 11.44 -0.60
C ASP A 11 -7.27 10.40 0.48
N ASN A 12 -8.47 10.49 1.09
CA ASN A 12 -8.94 9.50 2.06
C ASN A 12 -9.02 8.08 1.46
N ASN A 13 -9.24 7.98 0.15
CA ASN A 13 -9.23 6.77 -0.67
C ASN A 13 -7.93 6.66 -1.48
N TYR A 14 -6.79 6.86 -0.81
CA TYR A 14 -5.46 6.88 -1.43
C TYR A 14 -5.17 5.64 -2.27
N VAL A 15 -5.42 4.47 -1.71
CA VAL A 15 -5.23 3.18 -2.37
C VAL A 15 -6.34 2.97 -3.38
N CYS A 16 -5.95 2.74 -4.63
CA CYS A 16 -6.82 2.24 -5.68
C CYS A 16 -6.23 1.01 -6.36
N ALA A 17 -7.05 0.35 -7.16
CA ALA A 17 -6.62 -0.74 -8.01
C ALA A 17 -7.14 -0.52 -9.43
N THR A 18 -6.42 -1.05 -10.41
CA THR A 18 -6.86 -1.03 -11.80
C THR A 18 -7.59 -2.32 -12.17
N LEU A 19 -8.45 -2.22 -13.18
CA LEU A 19 -9.02 -3.36 -13.91
C LEU A 19 -8.75 -3.13 -15.40
N ASP A 20 -8.06 -4.07 -16.03
CA ASP A 20 -7.59 -3.94 -17.40
C ASP A 20 -8.53 -4.67 -18.39
N TRP A 21 -8.40 -4.41 -19.69
CA TRP A 21 -9.20 -5.03 -20.76
C TRP A 21 -8.47 -6.15 -21.51
N TRP A 22 -7.32 -6.59 -21.04
CA TRP A 22 -6.54 -7.58 -21.77
C TRP A 22 -7.37 -8.84 -22.09
N PRO A 23 -7.26 -9.37 -23.32
CA PRO A 23 -7.89 -10.62 -23.68
C PRO A 23 -7.19 -11.79 -22.97
N ALA A 24 -7.88 -12.92 -22.87
CA ALA A 24 -7.38 -14.09 -22.14
C ALA A 24 -6.11 -14.70 -22.72
N ASN A 25 -5.82 -14.45 -24.00
CA ASN A 25 -4.62 -14.89 -24.70
C ASN A 25 -3.48 -13.85 -24.65
N LYS A 26 -3.58 -12.80 -23.83
CA LYS A 26 -2.47 -11.89 -23.63
C LYS A 26 -1.38 -12.58 -22.81
N CYS A 27 -0.24 -12.80 -23.46
CA CYS A 27 0.90 -13.49 -22.88
C CYS A 27 2.17 -12.64 -22.99
N ASN A 28 3.04 -12.77 -21.99
CA ASN A 28 4.40 -12.25 -22.00
C ASN A 28 5.32 -13.41 -21.61
N TYR A 29 6.45 -13.59 -22.30
CA TYR A 29 7.47 -14.58 -21.91
C TYR A 29 6.95 -16.03 -21.79
N ASN A 30 6.04 -16.44 -22.68
CA ASN A 30 5.35 -17.74 -22.66
C ASN A 30 4.49 -17.98 -21.40
N ASP A 31 4.11 -16.91 -20.72
CA ASP A 31 3.21 -16.91 -19.57
C ASP A 31 1.99 -16.05 -19.89
N CYS A 32 0.78 -16.53 -19.58
CA CYS A 32 -0.48 -15.85 -19.91
C CYS A 32 -1.23 -15.50 -18.61
N PRO A 33 -0.70 -14.58 -17.78
CA PRO A 33 -1.16 -14.41 -16.39
C PRO A 33 -2.49 -13.66 -16.26
N TRP A 34 -3.18 -13.41 -17.37
CA TRP A 34 -4.44 -12.66 -17.42
C TRP A 34 -5.67 -13.56 -17.43
N GLY A 35 -5.68 -14.67 -18.15
CA GLY A 35 -6.86 -15.54 -18.20
C GLY A 35 -8.18 -14.76 -18.42
N GLN A 36 -9.23 -15.10 -17.68
CA GLN A 36 -10.54 -14.44 -17.81
C GLN A 36 -10.70 -13.17 -16.95
N THR A 37 -9.60 -12.49 -16.60
CA THR A 37 -9.64 -11.38 -15.63
C THR A 37 -9.72 -9.99 -16.26
N GLY A 38 -9.67 -9.92 -17.60
CA GLY A 38 -10.00 -8.69 -18.32
C GLY A 38 -11.45 -8.27 -18.04
N ILE A 39 -11.72 -6.96 -17.98
CA ILE A 39 -13.00 -6.39 -17.55
C ILE A 39 -14.22 -6.91 -18.32
N LEU A 40 -14.01 -7.33 -19.57
CA LEU A 40 -15.06 -7.89 -20.43
C LEU A 40 -15.45 -9.33 -20.05
N ASN A 41 -14.56 -10.06 -19.39
CA ASN A 41 -14.71 -11.48 -19.07
C ASN A 41 -14.74 -11.76 -17.55
N LEU A 42 -14.38 -10.77 -16.73
CA LEU A 42 -14.27 -10.92 -15.29
C LEU A 42 -15.60 -11.34 -14.66
N ASP A 43 -15.57 -12.45 -13.90
CA ASP A 43 -16.74 -12.92 -13.16
C ASP A 43 -17.03 -12.02 -11.95
N LEU A 44 -17.85 -10.98 -12.18
CA LEU A 44 -18.31 -10.06 -11.14
C LEU A 44 -19.28 -10.70 -10.13
N SER A 45 -19.77 -11.92 -10.40
CA SER A 45 -20.60 -12.68 -9.45
C SER A 45 -19.76 -13.50 -8.46
N ASN A 46 -18.45 -13.61 -8.69
CA ASN A 46 -17.55 -14.35 -7.82
C ASN A 46 -17.56 -13.78 -6.39
N LYS A 47 -17.88 -14.64 -5.42
CA LYS A 47 -18.03 -14.22 -4.02
C LYS A 47 -16.72 -13.73 -3.41
N VAL A 48 -15.60 -14.39 -3.71
CA VAL A 48 -14.28 -14.01 -3.19
C VAL A 48 -13.89 -12.62 -3.69
N LEU A 49 -14.03 -12.38 -4.99
CA LEU A 49 -13.82 -11.05 -5.59
C LEU A 49 -14.68 -9.99 -4.92
N SER A 50 -15.99 -10.24 -4.80
CA SER A 50 -16.91 -9.29 -4.20
C SER A 50 -16.57 -8.97 -2.73
N ASN A 51 -16.16 -9.99 -1.96
CA ASN A 51 -15.79 -9.85 -0.55
C ASN A 51 -14.46 -9.12 -0.38
N ALA A 52 -13.50 -9.36 -1.28
CA ALA A 52 -12.23 -8.64 -1.31
C ALA A 52 -12.45 -7.14 -1.56
N ILE A 53 -13.30 -6.78 -2.53
CA ILE A 53 -13.62 -5.38 -2.81
C ILE A 53 -14.34 -4.72 -1.62
N LYS A 54 -15.32 -5.41 -1.03
CA LYS A 54 -16.07 -4.93 0.14
C LYS A 54 -15.20 -4.72 1.37
N ALA A 55 -14.10 -5.44 1.51
CA ALA A 55 -13.24 -5.32 2.68
C ALA A 55 -12.53 -3.95 2.78
N PHE A 56 -12.32 -3.28 1.65
CA PHE A 56 -11.80 -1.90 1.60
C PHE A 56 -12.87 -0.90 2.06
N ASN A 57 -14.05 -0.89 1.40
CA ASN A 57 -15.19 -0.02 1.69
C ASN A 57 -14.84 1.46 2.05
N PRO A 58 -14.60 2.34 1.07
CA PRO A 58 -14.70 2.14 -0.39
C PRO A 58 -13.35 1.84 -1.07
N LEU A 59 -13.38 1.18 -2.23
CA LEU A 59 -12.21 1.05 -3.12
C LEU A 59 -12.44 1.83 -4.41
N ARG A 60 -11.48 2.68 -4.78
CA ARG A 60 -11.48 3.36 -6.09
C ARG A 60 -10.92 2.41 -7.15
N PHE A 61 -11.64 2.30 -8.28
CA PHE A 61 -11.16 1.62 -9.47
C PHE A 61 -10.76 2.61 -10.55
N ARG A 62 -9.63 2.34 -11.20
CA ARG A 62 -9.35 2.87 -12.54
C ARG A 62 -9.61 1.76 -13.54
N LEU A 63 -10.52 1.99 -14.47
CA LEU A 63 -10.80 1.06 -15.55
C LEU A 63 -9.88 1.40 -16.72
N GLY A 64 -9.19 0.39 -17.27
CA GLY A 64 -8.29 0.50 -18.42
C GLY A 64 -6.80 0.71 -18.09
N GLY A 65 -6.00 0.56 -19.14
CA GLY A 65 -4.53 0.62 -19.23
C GLY A 65 -4.14 0.54 -20.72
N SER A 66 -3.13 1.29 -21.17
CA SER A 66 -3.02 1.82 -22.56
C SER A 66 -3.20 0.83 -23.73
N VAL A 67 -4.35 0.90 -24.43
CA VAL A 67 -4.62 1.41 -25.80
C VAL A 67 -6.15 1.65 -25.95
N GLU A 68 -6.67 2.86 -25.68
CA GLU A 68 -7.81 3.50 -26.40
C GLU A 68 -8.09 4.88 -25.77
N ASP A 69 -8.28 5.88 -26.62
CA ASP A 69 -8.51 7.28 -26.23
C ASP A 69 -9.96 7.55 -25.78
N GLN A 70 -10.90 6.66 -26.09
CA GLN A 70 -12.31 6.80 -25.77
C GLN A 70 -12.98 5.43 -25.56
N ILE A 71 -13.53 5.22 -24.35
CA ILE A 71 -14.36 4.05 -24.05
C ILE A 71 -15.79 4.53 -23.82
N VAL A 72 -16.73 4.01 -24.60
CA VAL A 72 -18.17 4.23 -24.40
C VAL A 72 -18.78 2.92 -23.92
N TYR A 73 -19.24 2.90 -22.68
CA TYR A 73 -19.93 1.74 -22.11
C TYR A 73 -21.35 2.10 -21.67
N GLN A 74 -22.28 1.17 -21.90
CA GLN A 74 -23.67 1.27 -21.45
C GLN A 74 -23.80 0.61 -20.08
N PHE A 75 -24.20 1.36 -19.06
CA PHE A 75 -24.49 0.80 -17.74
C PHE A 75 -25.95 0.28 -17.71
N GLY A 76 -26.15 -1.03 -17.77
CA GLY A 76 -27.46 -1.67 -17.65
C GLY A 76 -28.51 -1.20 -18.68
N LYS A 77 -29.79 -1.07 -18.26
CA LYS A 77 -30.90 -0.60 -19.13
C LYS A 77 -31.00 0.94 -19.23
N GLN A 78 -29.92 1.66 -18.95
CA GLN A 78 -29.96 3.11 -18.86
C GLN A 78 -30.10 3.71 -20.28
N LYS A 79 -31.23 4.40 -20.53
CA LYS A 79 -31.55 5.00 -21.85
C LYS A 79 -30.83 6.33 -22.11
N LYS A 80 -30.29 6.97 -21.07
CA LYS A 80 -29.50 8.21 -21.14
C LYS A 80 -28.24 8.04 -20.31
N CYS A 81 -27.09 7.98 -20.98
CA CYS A 81 -25.80 8.04 -20.31
C CYS A 81 -25.52 9.51 -19.94
N PRO A 82 -25.41 9.88 -18.65
CA PRO A 82 -24.97 11.22 -18.31
C PRO A 82 -23.56 11.42 -18.86
N HIS A 83 -23.30 12.56 -19.50
CA HIS A 83 -21.94 12.89 -19.90
C HIS A 83 -21.04 12.91 -18.67
N PHE A 84 -19.87 12.26 -18.77
CA PHE A 84 -18.85 12.36 -17.75
C PHE A 84 -18.53 13.84 -17.51
N LYS A 85 -18.81 14.32 -16.30
CA LYS A 85 -18.39 15.65 -15.88
C LYS A 85 -16.96 15.54 -15.37
N LYS A 86 -16.04 16.28 -15.99
CA LYS A 86 -14.70 16.49 -15.44
C LYS A 86 -14.86 17.07 -14.03
N ARG A 87 -14.49 16.29 -13.01
CA ARG A 87 -14.24 16.82 -11.66
C ARG A 87 -12.80 17.34 -11.61
N GLU A 88 -12.45 18.05 -10.55
CA GLU A 88 -11.15 18.72 -10.33
C GLU A 88 -9.95 18.01 -10.98
N GLY A 89 -9.01 18.80 -11.50
CA GLY A 89 -7.92 18.29 -12.32
C GLY A 89 -7.06 17.28 -11.58
N SER A 90 -6.88 16.10 -12.14
CA SER A 90 -5.77 15.23 -11.78
C SER A 90 -4.87 15.06 -12.99
N VAL A 91 -3.57 14.97 -12.72
CA VAL A 91 -2.59 14.54 -13.71
C VAL A 91 -2.13 13.17 -13.28
N THR A 92 -2.45 12.16 -14.08
CA THR A 92 -2.08 10.78 -13.80
C THR A 92 -0.83 10.41 -14.57
N HIS A 93 0.10 9.73 -13.89
CA HIS A 93 1.23 9.07 -14.53
C HIS A 93 1.29 7.59 -14.15
N HIS A 94 2.08 6.82 -14.89
CA HIS A 94 2.29 5.38 -14.66
C HIS A 94 3.72 5.14 -14.17
N ILE A 95 3.91 4.16 -13.29
CA ILE A 95 5.25 3.84 -12.77
C ILE A 95 5.51 2.33 -12.69
N TYR A 96 6.64 1.92 -13.27
CA TYR A 96 7.12 0.53 -13.34
C TYR A 96 8.64 0.52 -13.13
N ASN A 97 9.08 0.70 -11.89
CA ASN A 97 10.47 1.02 -11.56
C ASN A 97 11.37 -0.19 -11.24
N LEU A 98 10.89 -1.43 -11.32
CA LEU A 98 11.71 -2.64 -11.09
C LEU A 98 12.27 -3.26 -12.39
N GLY A 99 11.77 -2.83 -13.56
CA GLY A 99 12.16 -3.37 -14.86
C GLY A 99 11.14 -4.33 -15.46
N ALA A 100 11.58 -5.18 -16.39
CA ALA A 100 10.70 -6.14 -17.07
C ALA A 100 10.35 -7.35 -16.19
N GLY A 101 9.18 -7.94 -16.34
CA GLY A 101 8.78 -9.15 -15.60
C GLY A 101 9.71 -10.36 -15.80
N VAL A 102 10.41 -10.45 -16.94
CA VAL A 102 11.39 -11.52 -17.22
C VAL A 102 12.75 -11.30 -16.55
N ASP A 103 12.99 -10.11 -16.01
CA ASP A 103 14.24 -9.79 -15.35
C ASP A 103 14.40 -10.61 -14.07
N LYS A 104 15.50 -11.37 -13.98
CA LYS A 104 15.81 -12.25 -12.84
C LYS A 104 16.19 -11.47 -11.59
N ASP A 105 16.60 -10.21 -11.74
CA ASP A 105 17.04 -9.35 -10.65
C ASP A 105 15.91 -8.55 -10.00
N VAL A 106 14.65 -8.73 -10.43
CA VAL A 106 13.49 -8.05 -9.80
C VAL A 106 13.48 -8.26 -8.28
N ILE A 107 13.73 -9.48 -7.81
CA ILE A 107 13.77 -9.78 -6.37
C ILE A 107 14.94 -9.09 -5.65
N ASN A 108 16.08 -8.91 -6.31
CA ASN A 108 17.24 -8.24 -5.74
C ASN A 108 16.98 -6.73 -5.63
N LYS A 109 16.39 -6.14 -6.66
CA LYS A 109 15.98 -4.72 -6.71
C LYS A 109 14.97 -4.36 -5.63
N ILE A 110 14.02 -5.25 -5.34
CA ILE A 110 13.03 -5.04 -4.27
C ILE A 110 13.68 -5.00 -2.88
N GLN A 111 14.76 -5.76 -2.68
CA GLN A 111 15.46 -5.84 -1.39
C GLN A 111 16.57 -4.80 -1.24
N ASP A 112 16.83 -3.99 -2.27
CA ASP A 112 17.83 -2.93 -2.24
C ASP A 112 17.18 -1.57 -1.91
N PRO A 113 17.36 -1.04 -0.67
CA PRO A 113 16.79 0.24 -0.30
C PRO A 113 17.30 1.41 -1.14
N TYR A 114 18.52 1.32 -1.68
CA TYR A 114 19.09 2.37 -2.52
C TYR A 114 18.43 2.36 -3.90
N PHE A 115 18.22 1.17 -4.48
CA PHE A 115 17.47 1.01 -5.73
C PHE A 115 16.04 1.54 -5.59
N LEU A 116 15.32 1.14 -4.54
CA LEU A 116 13.95 1.61 -4.30
C LEU A 116 13.86 3.13 -4.15
N SER A 117 14.90 3.77 -3.59
CA SER A 117 14.92 5.23 -3.39
C SER A 117 15.09 6.04 -4.68
N GLN A 118 15.56 5.45 -5.77
CA GLN A 118 15.82 6.19 -7.03
C GLN A 118 14.54 6.79 -7.64
N VAL A 119 13.39 6.14 -7.47
CA VAL A 119 12.11 6.59 -8.02
C VAL A 119 11.57 7.87 -7.36
N ALA A 120 12.10 8.25 -6.19
CA ALA A 120 11.71 9.48 -5.50
C ALA A 120 11.87 10.71 -6.40
N GLU A 121 12.90 10.74 -7.24
CA GLU A 121 13.14 11.85 -8.16
C GLU A 121 12.05 11.96 -9.24
N THR A 122 11.57 10.84 -9.76
CA THR A 122 10.43 10.82 -10.70
C THR A 122 9.19 11.41 -10.06
N PHE A 123 8.88 11.00 -8.82
CA PHE A 123 7.73 11.55 -8.09
C PHE A 123 7.87 13.05 -7.82
N LYS A 124 9.06 13.52 -7.42
CA LYS A 124 9.34 14.95 -7.25
C LYS A 124 9.14 15.72 -8.54
N ASN A 125 9.70 15.23 -9.64
CA ASN A 125 9.59 15.87 -10.95
C ASN A 125 8.15 15.97 -11.43
N VAL A 126 7.34 14.91 -11.25
CA VAL A 126 5.91 14.98 -11.57
C VAL A 126 5.18 15.96 -10.66
N ALA A 127 5.43 15.95 -9.35
CA ALA A 127 4.79 16.88 -8.42
C ALA A 127 5.15 18.34 -8.75
N GLN A 128 6.41 18.62 -9.12
CA GLN A 128 6.87 19.93 -9.55
C GLN A 128 6.24 20.36 -10.88
N ALA A 129 6.22 19.47 -11.88
CA ALA A 129 5.60 19.76 -13.16
C ALA A 129 4.09 20.05 -13.00
N VAL A 130 3.38 19.28 -12.17
CA VAL A 130 1.96 19.54 -11.89
C VAL A 130 1.78 20.89 -11.20
N LYS A 131 2.63 21.23 -10.24
CA LYS A 131 2.60 22.53 -9.55
C LYS A 131 2.86 23.71 -10.50
N GLU A 132 3.76 23.54 -11.47
CA GLU A 132 4.16 24.59 -12.41
C GLU A 132 3.16 24.77 -13.56
N PHE A 133 2.77 23.67 -14.20
CA PHE A 133 1.98 23.71 -15.44
C PHE A 133 0.49 23.52 -15.24
N THR A 134 0.07 22.92 -14.11
CA THR A 134 -1.34 22.64 -13.81
C THR A 134 -1.66 22.85 -12.31
N PRO A 135 -1.45 24.05 -11.74
CA PRO A 135 -1.57 24.28 -10.29
C PRO A 135 -2.97 24.02 -9.70
N TRP A 136 -4.01 23.96 -10.54
CA TRP A 136 -5.37 23.56 -10.17
C TRP A 136 -5.57 22.02 -10.13
N ALA A 137 -4.53 21.26 -10.42
CA ALA A 137 -4.57 19.81 -10.47
C ALA A 137 -3.63 19.17 -9.44
N ALA A 138 -3.84 17.89 -9.16
CA ALA A 138 -2.99 17.13 -8.26
C ALA A 138 -2.36 15.90 -8.95
N PRO A 139 -1.12 15.54 -8.58
CA PRO A 139 -0.44 14.39 -9.16
C PRO A 139 -1.00 13.08 -8.59
N TRP A 140 -1.32 12.14 -9.48
CA TRP A 140 -1.85 10.81 -9.15
C TRP A 140 -0.95 9.76 -9.79
N VAL A 141 -0.60 8.71 -9.04
CA VAL A 141 -0.11 7.48 -9.67
C VAL A 141 -1.34 6.71 -10.15
N GLY A 142 -1.64 6.85 -11.45
CA GLY A 142 -2.82 6.24 -12.06
C GLY A 142 -2.65 4.76 -12.37
N GLU A 143 -1.41 4.27 -12.42
CA GLU A 143 -1.09 2.86 -12.66
C GLU A 143 0.30 2.55 -12.13
N ALA A 144 0.46 1.45 -11.39
CA ALA A 144 1.77 1.00 -10.97
C ALA A 144 1.80 -0.49 -10.68
N GLY A 145 2.81 -1.21 -11.19
CA GLY A 145 3.04 -2.61 -10.84
C GLY A 145 4.52 -2.91 -11.01
N GLY A 146 5.31 -2.94 -9.94
CA GLY A 146 6.76 -2.70 -9.95
C GLY A 146 7.52 -3.17 -11.19
N ALA A 147 7.30 -4.41 -11.63
CA ALA A 147 7.79 -4.91 -12.92
C ALA A 147 6.73 -4.83 -14.04
N TYR A 148 7.09 -4.21 -15.18
CA TYR A 148 6.22 -4.12 -16.37
C TYR A 148 6.12 -5.46 -17.11
N ASN A 149 5.31 -5.53 -18.18
CA ASN A 149 5.01 -6.76 -18.92
C ASN A 149 4.41 -7.87 -18.05
N SER A 150 3.34 -7.49 -17.33
CA SER A 150 2.53 -8.37 -16.48
C SER A 150 3.20 -8.84 -15.18
N GLY A 151 4.27 -8.20 -14.74
CA GLY A 151 4.95 -8.57 -13.50
C GLY A 151 5.83 -9.80 -13.63
N SER A 152 6.73 -9.98 -12.66
CA SER A 152 7.60 -11.16 -12.61
C SER A 152 6.84 -12.36 -12.09
N LYS A 153 6.88 -13.45 -12.87
CA LYS A 153 6.11 -14.68 -12.62
C LYS A 153 6.31 -15.23 -11.22
N ASP A 154 7.55 -15.27 -10.75
CA ASP A 154 7.91 -15.93 -9.48
C ASP A 154 8.09 -14.95 -8.31
N VAL A 155 7.81 -13.66 -8.51
CA VAL A 155 8.13 -12.61 -7.52
C VAL A 155 6.93 -11.69 -7.24
N SER A 156 6.25 -11.19 -8.27
CA SER A 156 5.30 -10.08 -8.12
C SER A 156 4.01 -10.43 -7.36
N HIS A 157 3.73 -11.71 -7.15
CA HIS A 157 2.58 -12.21 -6.38
C HIS A 157 2.96 -12.68 -4.97
N THR A 158 4.23 -12.53 -4.57
CA THR A 158 4.77 -13.08 -3.31
C THR A 158 5.02 -12.00 -2.26
N PHE A 159 5.29 -12.39 -1.01
CA PHE A 159 5.45 -11.47 0.12
C PHE A 159 6.52 -10.39 -0.13
N VAL A 160 7.64 -10.74 -0.78
CA VAL A 160 8.75 -9.80 -1.05
C VAL A 160 8.27 -8.56 -1.81
N ASN A 161 7.29 -8.70 -2.71
CA ASN A 161 6.77 -7.57 -3.49
C ASN A 161 6.09 -6.51 -2.62
N GLY A 162 5.66 -6.89 -1.41
CA GLY A 162 5.09 -6.00 -0.41
C GLY A 162 6.09 -4.94 0.08
N PHE A 163 7.39 -5.25 0.10
CA PHE A 163 8.43 -4.26 0.43
C PHE A 163 8.40 -3.11 -0.57
N TRP A 164 8.43 -3.41 -1.88
CA TRP A 164 8.28 -2.39 -2.91
C TRP A 164 6.94 -1.69 -2.80
N TYR A 165 5.82 -2.43 -2.73
CA TYR A 165 4.51 -1.81 -2.85
C TYR A 165 4.19 -0.86 -1.69
N LEU A 166 4.40 -1.29 -0.44
CA LEU A 166 4.18 -0.45 0.73
C LEU A 166 5.19 0.71 0.79
N ASP A 167 6.42 0.49 0.34
CA ASP A 167 7.41 1.54 0.21
C ASP A 167 6.99 2.61 -0.80
N GLN A 168 6.47 2.21 -1.95
CA GLN A 168 5.95 3.15 -2.95
C GLN A 168 4.75 3.94 -2.42
N LEU A 169 3.81 3.30 -1.69
CA LEU A 169 2.69 4.00 -1.06
C LEU A 169 3.19 5.06 -0.06
N GLY A 170 4.17 4.70 0.78
CA GLY A 170 4.85 5.58 1.72
C GLY A 170 5.56 6.75 1.06
N MET A 171 6.45 6.46 0.11
CA MET A 171 7.26 7.47 -0.55
C MET A 171 6.42 8.46 -1.37
N THR A 172 5.41 7.97 -2.07
CA THR A 172 4.55 8.86 -2.89
C THR A 172 3.66 9.75 -2.03
N SER A 173 3.26 9.30 -0.84
CA SER A 173 2.41 10.09 0.05
C SER A 173 3.15 11.32 0.57
N THR A 174 4.44 11.19 0.91
CA THR A 174 5.29 12.31 1.35
C THR A 174 5.53 13.35 0.25
N LEU A 175 5.40 12.94 -1.01
CA LEU A 175 5.52 13.80 -2.20
C LEU A 175 4.17 14.28 -2.72
N ASN A 176 3.16 14.30 -1.85
CA ASN A 176 1.85 14.92 -2.06
C ASN A 176 1.05 14.36 -3.27
N HIS A 177 1.39 13.14 -3.71
CA HIS A 177 0.53 12.42 -4.65
C HIS A 177 -0.77 12.08 -3.94
N LYS A 178 -1.91 12.30 -4.59
CA LYS A 178 -3.21 12.16 -3.91
C LYS A 178 -3.75 10.74 -3.97
N VAL A 179 -3.30 9.94 -4.93
CA VAL A 179 -3.87 8.63 -5.26
C VAL A 179 -2.79 7.72 -5.81
N TYR A 180 -2.84 6.44 -5.44
CA TYR A 180 -1.95 5.40 -5.94
C TYR A 180 -2.72 4.15 -6.38
N CYS A 181 -2.74 3.89 -7.69
CA CYS A 181 -3.48 2.76 -8.27
C CYS A 181 -2.56 1.60 -8.60
N ARG A 182 -2.74 0.50 -7.88
CA ARG A 182 -2.06 -0.75 -8.14
C ARG A 182 -2.60 -1.40 -9.42
N GLN A 183 -1.69 -1.63 -10.35
CA GLN A 183 -1.84 -2.59 -11.42
C GLN A 183 -1.57 -4.00 -10.85
N THR A 184 -2.58 -4.84 -10.65
CA THR A 184 -4.04 -4.68 -10.85
C THR A 184 -4.79 -5.15 -9.61
N LEU A 185 -6.12 -4.98 -9.55
CA LEU A 185 -6.93 -5.77 -8.62
C LEU A 185 -6.77 -7.27 -8.89
N VAL A 186 -6.88 -7.68 -10.17
CA VAL A 186 -6.76 -9.06 -10.63
C VAL A 186 -6.22 -9.09 -12.06
N GLY A 187 -5.42 -10.11 -12.40
CA GLY A 187 -4.80 -10.28 -13.71
C GLY A 187 -3.35 -9.78 -13.77
N GLY A 188 -2.48 -10.51 -14.46
CA GLY A 188 -1.04 -10.30 -14.36
C GLY A 188 -0.46 -10.90 -13.07
N ASN A 189 0.85 -11.16 -13.07
CA ASN A 189 1.57 -11.74 -11.93
C ASN A 189 1.68 -10.77 -10.74
N TYR A 190 1.33 -9.49 -10.92
CA TYR A 190 1.29 -8.47 -9.87
C TYR A 190 -0.09 -8.27 -9.25
N GLY A 191 -1.11 -9.05 -9.65
CA GLY A 191 -2.49 -8.83 -9.20
C GLY A 191 -2.60 -8.91 -7.67
N LEU A 192 -3.43 -8.04 -7.08
CA LEU A 192 -3.73 -8.13 -5.64
C LEU A 192 -4.47 -9.44 -5.31
N LEU A 193 -5.24 -9.96 -6.27
CA LEU A 193 -5.91 -11.25 -6.19
C LEU A 193 -5.29 -12.23 -7.18
N ASN A 194 -5.23 -13.51 -6.79
CA ASN A 194 -4.85 -14.58 -7.69
C ASN A 194 -5.78 -14.63 -8.92
N THR A 195 -5.20 -14.75 -10.11
CA THR A 195 -5.91 -14.70 -11.40
C THR A 195 -7.02 -15.75 -11.53
N THR A 196 -6.87 -16.93 -10.91
CA THR A 196 -7.81 -18.05 -11.07
C THR A 196 -8.72 -18.19 -9.85
N SER A 197 -8.16 -18.18 -8.64
CA SER A 197 -8.92 -18.44 -7.42
C SER A 197 -9.53 -17.19 -6.78
N PHE A 198 -9.09 -16.00 -7.20
CA PHE A 198 -9.36 -14.71 -6.55
C PHE A 198 -8.90 -14.62 -5.08
N ILE A 199 -8.20 -15.63 -4.56
CA ILE A 199 -7.64 -15.59 -3.22
C ILE A 199 -6.62 -14.44 -3.17
N PRO A 200 -6.66 -13.58 -2.14
CA PRO A 200 -5.74 -12.46 -2.05
C PRO A 200 -4.26 -12.89 -1.98
N ASN A 201 -3.43 -12.27 -2.80
CA ASN A 201 -1.98 -12.34 -2.70
C ASN A 201 -1.48 -11.45 -1.53
N PRO A 202 -0.24 -11.62 -1.04
CA PRO A 202 0.29 -10.89 0.12
C PRO A 202 0.10 -9.36 0.06
N ASP A 203 0.32 -8.74 -1.10
CA ASP A 203 0.19 -7.29 -1.29
C ASP A 203 -1.21 -6.74 -0.97
N TYR A 204 -2.24 -7.56 -1.15
CA TYR A 204 -3.62 -7.18 -0.82
C TYR A 204 -3.75 -6.84 0.67
N TYR A 205 -3.15 -7.64 1.54
CA TYR A 205 -3.29 -7.47 2.98
C TYR A 205 -2.55 -6.22 3.48
N GLY A 206 -1.37 -5.94 2.92
CA GLY A 206 -0.65 -4.68 3.16
C GLY A 206 -1.46 -3.46 2.71
N ALA A 207 -2.02 -3.48 1.50
CA ALA A 207 -2.88 -2.41 1.01
C ALA A 207 -4.16 -2.25 1.83
N LEU A 208 -4.75 -3.34 2.31
CA LEU A 208 -5.95 -3.30 3.13
C LEU A 208 -5.67 -2.70 4.52
N LEU A 209 -4.53 -3.05 5.14
CA LEU A 209 -4.09 -2.41 6.38
C LEU A 209 -3.82 -0.92 6.17
N TRP A 210 -3.08 -0.56 5.12
CA TRP A 210 -2.89 0.84 4.74
C TRP A 210 -4.23 1.56 4.63
N HIS A 211 -5.17 1.01 3.86
CA HIS A 211 -6.47 1.62 3.65
C HIS A 211 -7.25 1.82 4.96
N ARG A 212 -7.18 0.87 5.89
CA ARG A 212 -7.91 0.92 7.17
C ARG A 212 -7.25 1.81 8.21
N LEU A 213 -5.93 1.95 8.19
CA LEU A 213 -5.16 2.53 9.28
C LEU A 213 -4.56 3.89 8.94
N MET A 214 -3.96 4.04 7.74
CA MET A 214 -3.22 5.24 7.32
C MET A 214 -4.17 6.37 6.94
N GLY A 215 -4.17 7.46 7.71
CA GLY A 215 -5.00 8.65 7.46
C GLY A 215 -4.47 9.55 6.36
N SER A 216 -5.22 10.62 6.06
CA SER A 216 -4.90 11.53 4.94
C SER A 216 -3.77 12.51 5.24
N LYS A 217 -3.51 12.83 6.51
CA LYS A 217 -2.39 13.71 6.90
C LYS A 217 -1.11 12.91 7.01
N VAL A 218 -0.14 13.22 6.17
CA VAL A 218 1.19 12.58 6.14
C VAL A 218 2.12 13.33 7.09
N LEU A 219 2.86 12.60 7.91
CA LEU A 219 3.81 13.12 8.87
C LEU A 219 5.25 12.93 8.37
N SER A 220 6.12 13.89 8.67
CA SER A 220 7.56 13.75 8.45
C SER A 220 8.12 12.67 9.37
N VAL A 221 8.96 11.79 8.83
CA VAL A 221 9.65 10.76 9.60
C VAL A 221 11.16 10.90 9.42
N SER A 222 11.90 10.86 10.53
CA SER A 222 13.37 10.78 10.52
C SER A 222 13.87 9.67 11.46
N HIS A 223 14.93 8.99 11.03
CA HIS A 223 15.69 8.05 11.86
C HIS A 223 17.14 7.97 11.39
N GLU A 224 18.06 7.70 12.31
CA GLU A 224 19.48 7.46 12.03
C GLU A 224 19.82 5.97 11.88
N GLY A 225 18.79 5.11 11.87
CA GLY A 225 18.93 3.66 11.70
C GLY A 225 19.35 3.22 10.29
N SER A 226 19.53 1.90 10.14
CA SER A 226 19.89 1.27 8.86
C SER A 226 18.90 1.62 7.73
N PRO A 227 19.35 1.84 6.48
CA PRO A 227 18.47 2.08 5.33
C PRO A 227 17.59 0.87 4.98
N PHE A 228 17.90 -0.32 5.49
CA PHE A 228 17.06 -1.52 5.36
C PHE A 228 15.82 -1.48 6.25
N LEU A 229 15.76 -0.55 7.22
CA LEU A 229 14.55 -0.23 7.95
C LEU A 229 14.00 1.08 7.37
N ARG A 230 12.81 1.02 6.78
CA ARG A 230 12.13 2.19 6.20
C ARG A 230 10.89 2.50 6.99
N ALA A 231 10.53 3.78 7.06
CA ALA A 231 9.45 4.22 7.93
C ALA A 231 8.62 5.36 7.34
N TYR A 232 7.31 5.27 7.54
CA TYR A 232 6.33 6.26 7.10
C TYR A 232 5.28 6.45 8.17
N ALA A 233 4.85 7.68 8.45
CA ALA A 233 3.88 7.96 9.49
C ALA A 233 2.77 8.88 9.01
N HIS A 234 1.56 8.63 9.48
CA HIS A 234 0.36 9.39 9.16
C HIS A 234 -0.45 9.62 10.45
N CYS A 235 -1.34 10.61 10.45
CA CYS A 235 -2.42 10.59 11.44
C CYS A 235 -3.26 9.33 11.27
N SER A 236 -3.77 8.76 12.36
CA SER A 236 -4.52 7.51 12.32
C SER A 236 -5.95 7.69 11.80
N LYS A 237 -6.45 6.72 11.03
CA LYS A 237 -7.90 6.61 10.71
C LYS A 237 -8.74 6.09 11.89
N LYS A 238 -8.11 5.47 12.90
CA LYS A 238 -8.81 4.88 14.05
C LYS A 238 -9.31 5.92 15.06
N GLY A 239 -8.83 7.16 14.97
CA GLY A 239 -9.11 8.22 15.92
C GLY A 239 -7.82 8.98 16.27
N PRO A 240 -7.78 9.64 17.44
CA PRO A 240 -6.59 10.40 17.87
C PRO A 240 -5.33 9.53 17.88
N GLY A 241 -4.19 10.15 17.57
CA GLY A 241 -2.88 9.50 17.52
C GLY A 241 -2.39 9.25 16.09
N ILE A 242 -1.26 8.54 16.00
CA ILE A 242 -0.54 8.30 14.75
C ILE A 242 -0.55 6.82 14.39
N ILE A 243 -0.27 6.54 13.12
CA ILE A 243 0.02 5.22 12.61
C ILE A 243 1.36 5.26 11.89
N VAL A 244 2.24 4.34 12.22
CA VAL A 244 3.57 4.19 11.62
C VAL A 244 3.62 2.88 10.84
N LEU A 245 4.07 2.94 9.60
CA LEU A 245 4.49 1.78 8.81
C LEU A 245 6.00 1.64 8.93
N LEU A 246 6.47 0.48 9.38
CA LEU A 246 7.87 0.06 9.36
C LEU A 246 8.03 -1.07 8.33
N ILE A 247 9.07 -0.98 7.51
CA ILE A 247 9.42 -2.00 6.52
C ILE A 247 10.84 -2.44 6.82
N ASN A 248 11.01 -3.66 7.34
CA ASN A 248 12.32 -4.26 7.57
C ASN A 248 12.66 -5.20 6.40
N MET A 249 13.56 -4.75 5.54
CA MET A 249 14.06 -5.52 4.39
C MET A 249 15.37 -6.25 4.70
N SER A 250 15.88 -6.16 5.94
CA SER A 250 17.02 -6.98 6.36
C SER A 250 16.59 -8.44 6.46
N ASN A 251 17.42 -9.33 5.92
CA ASN A 251 17.18 -10.77 5.95
C ASN A 251 17.61 -11.45 7.27
N SER A 252 18.31 -10.71 8.14
CA SER A 252 18.97 -11.29 9.33
C SER A 252 18.94 -10.38 10.56
N THR A 253 18.69 -9.08 10.38
CA THR A 253 18.73 -8.10 11.48
C THR A 253 17.32 -7.74 11.92
N ALA A 254 17.01 -7.97 13.19
CA ALA A 254 15.86 -7.36 13.84
C ALA A 254 16.23 -5.94 14.32
N PHE A 255 15.29 -5.00 14.23
CA PHE A 255 15.48 -3.64 14.74
C PHE A 255 14.56 -3.38 15.93
N ASN A 256 15.09 -2.75 16.98
CA ASN A 256 14.27 -2.21 18.07
C ASN A 256 14.04 -0.72 17.80
N VAL A 257 12.78 -0.34 17.58
CA VAL A 257 12.40 1.01 17.16
C VAL A 257 11.66 1.70 18.30
N SER A 258 12.24 2.77 18.80
CA SER A 258 11.57 3.68 19.75
C SER A 258 11.04 4.91 19.02
N LEU A 259 9.80 5.26 19.30
CA LEU A 259 9.16 6.49 18.85
C LEU A 259 9.47 7.59 19.88
N VAL A 260 9.86 8.76 19.40
CA VAL A 260 10.24 9.90 20.25
C VAL A 260 9.56 11.17 19.73
N ASP A 261 9.11 12.00 20.66
CA ASP A 261 8.54 13.31 20.35
C ASP A 261 9.67 14.34 20.15
N ASP A 262 9.59 15.13 19.07
CA ASP A 262 10.57 16.18 18.78
C ASP A 262 10.36 17.45 19.64
N MET A 263 9.20 17.56 20.30
CA MET A 263 8.89 18.71 21.14
C MET A 263 9.35 18.47 22.58
N ASN A 264 10.62 18.79 22.84
CA ASN A 264 11.09 19.19 24.17
C ASN A 264 10.45 20.52 24.60
N LEU A 265 9.12 20.56 24.69
CA LEU A 265 8.38 21.52 25.50
C LEU A 265 7.84 20.69 26.64
N ASP A 266 8.36 20.94 27.84
CA ASP A 266 8.09 20.25 29.11
C ASP A 266 6.93 19.24 29.11
N PRO A 267 7.14 18.00 29.60
CA PRO A 267 6.03 17.13 29.90
C PRO A 267 5.27 17.74 31.08
N VAL A 268 4.34 18.66 30.82
CA VAL A 268 3.17 18.84 31.68
C VAL A 268 2.22 17.68 31.41
N LEU A 269 2.74 16.46 31.56
CA LEU A 269 1.95 15.41 32.15
C LEU A 269 1.76 15.88 33.58
N GLU A 270 0.56 16.37 33.90
CA GLU A 270 0.07 16.33 35.27
C GLU A 270 0.19 14.88 35.74
N THR A 271 1.35 14.59 36.32
CA THR A 271 1.62 13.31 36.97
C THR A 271 0.83 13.34 38.25
N ILE A 272 -0.42 12.89 38.17
CA ILE A 272 -1.11 12.42 39.36
C ILE A 272 -0.22 11.30 39.94
N PRO A 273 0.36 11.47 41.14
CA PRO A 273 1.25 10.47 41.71
C PRO A 273 0.49 9.14 41.83
N GLY A 274 0.94 8.11 41.12
CA GLY A 274 0.37 6.76 41.18
C GLY A 274 -0.37 6.26 39.93
N LYS A 275 -0.42 7.03 38.83
CA LYS A 275 -1.03 6.56 37.57
C LYS A 275 -0.09 6.83 36.39
N VAL A 276 0.82 5.89 36.09
CA VAL A 276 1.46 5.85 34.77
C VAL A 276 0.34 5.62 33.76
N PRO A 277 0.05 6.54 32.82
CA PRO A 277 -0.94 6.28 31.79
C PRO A 277 -0.32 5.22 30.88
N THR A 278 -0.63 3.94 31.11
CA THR A 278 -0.32 2.87 30.17
C THR A 278 -1.17 3.09 28.92
N THR A 279 -0.66 3.90 28.00
CA THR A 279 -1.29 4.04 26.69
C THR A 279 -1.08 2.74 25.93
N THR A 280 -2.17 2.02 25.66
CA THR A 280 -2.14 0.80 24.85
C THR A 280 -1.91 1.17 23.39
N GLY A 281 -0.87 0.60 22.80
CA GLY A 281 -0.61 0.62 21.36
C GLY A 281 -1.15 -0.63 20.68
N GLU A 282 -1.19 -0.60 19.35
CA GLU A 282 -1.58 -1.75 18.53
C GLU A 282 -0.53 -2.03 17.46
N GLU A 283 -0.11 -3.28 17.34
CA GLU A 283 0.87 -3.70 16.35
C GLU A 283 0.29 -4.77 15.41
N TYR A 284 0.53 -4.57 14.12
CA TYR A 284 0.11 -5.46 13.04
C TYR A 284 1.35 -5.91 12.27
N HIS A 285 1.88 -7.07 12.61
CA HIS A 285 3.08 -7.64 12.00
C HIS A 285 2.72 -8.55 10.84
N LEU A 286 3.07 -8.14 9.62
CA LEU A 286 3.02 -8.99 8.44
C LEU A 286 4.38 -9.65 8.22
N THR A 287 4.41 -10.98 8.20
CA THR A 287 5.61 -11.77 7.93
C THR A 287 5.33 -12.86 6.90
N PRO A 288 6.35 -13.32 6.15
CA PRO A 288 6.18 -14.44 5.24
C PRO A 288 6.07 -15.74 6.01
N LYS A 289 5.26 -16.67 5.52
CA LYS A 289 5.21 -18.03 6.08
C LYS A 289 6.60 -18.68 6.03
N ASP A 290 6.99 -19.29 7.15
CA ASP A 290 8.26 -20.02 7.32
C ASP A 290 9.52 -19.16 7.04
N GLY A 291 9.40 -17.83 7.10
CA GLY A 291 10.49 -16.91 6.75
C GLY A 291 10.78 -16.81 5.24
N ASN A 292 10.00 -17.48 4.38
CA ASN A 292 10.22 -17.50 2.94
C ASN A 292 9.59 -16.27 2.27
N ILE A 293 10.40 -15.27 1.94
CA ILE A 293 9.95 -14.03 1.27
C ILE A 293 9.28 -14.27 -0.10
N ARG A 294 9.47 -15.45 -0.73
CA ARG A 294 8.74 -15.84 -1.95
C ARG A 294 7.42 -16.55 -1.67
N SER A 295 6.97 -16.63 -0.43
CA SER A 295 5.68 -17.22 -0.09
C SER A 295 4.54 -16.33 -0.58
N ASP A 296 3.48 -16.96 -1.07
CA ASP A 296 2.17 -16.37 -1.33
C ASP A 296 1.29 -16.33 -0.06
N VAL A 297 1.76 -16.91 1.05
CA VAL A 297 1.10 -16.89 2.35
C VAL A 297 1.74 -15.84 3.26
N VAL A 298 0.92 -14.89 3.69
CA VAL A 298 1.28 -13.91 4.71
C VAL A 298 0.71 -14.31 6.07
N LEU A 299 1.52 -14.14 7.11
CA LEU A 299 1.11 -14.26 8.51
C LEU A 299 0.79 -12.86 9.04
N MET A 300 -0.31 -12.72 9.77
CA MET A 300 -0.57 -11.59 10.66
C MET A 300 -0.25 -12.03 12.08
N ASN A 301 0.71 -11.39 12.73
CA ASN A 301 1.02 -11.67 14.13
C ASN A 301 1.27 -13.17 14.38
N GLY A 302 1.96 -13.83 13.43
CA GLY A 302 2.26 -15.26 13.44
C GLY A 302 1.15 -16.19 12.93
N THR A 303 -0.05 -15.69 12.62
CA THR A 303 -1.19 -16.49 12.15
C THR A 303 -1.43 -16.29 10.65
N PRO A 304 -1.54 -17.36 9.83
CA PRO A 304 -1.82 -17.22 8.41
C PRO A 304 -3.12 -16.47 8.11
N LEU A 305 -3.06 -15.47 7.23
CA LEU A 305 -4.26 -14.81 6.71
C LEU A 305 -4.87 -15.67 5.61
N GLN A 306 -5.95 -16.36 5.97
CA GLN A 306 -6.72 -17.21 5.06
C GLN A 306 -8.18 -16.78 5.05
N LEU A 307 -8.86 -17.00 3.93
CA LEU A 307 -10.29 -16.76 3.83
C LEU A 307 -11.03 -17.62 4.86
N LYS A 308 -12.09 -17.06 5.45
CA LYS A 308 -13.00 -17.84 6.28
C LYS A 308 -13.76 -18.86 5.42
N ASN A 309 -14.40 -19.85 6.05
CA ASN A 309 -15.31 -20.77 5.36
C ASN A 309 -16.42 -20.05 4.58
N SER A 310 -16.80 -18.84 5.01
CA SER A 310 -17.74 -17.96 4.33
C SER A 310 -17.20 -17.29 3.06
N LEU A 311 -15.91 -17.48 2.74
CA LEU A 311 -15.13 -16.79 1.71
C LEU A 311 -14.92 -15.29 1.99
N ASP A 312 -15.08 -14.87 3.24
CA ASP A 312 -14.79 -13.51 3.66
C ASP A 312 -13.30 -13.34 3.98
N ILE A 313 -12.80 -12.12 3.77
CA ILE A 313 -11.48 -11.71 4.24
C ILE A 313 -11.43 -11.86 5.78
N PRO A 314 -10.38 -12.49 6.33
CA PRO A 314 -10.26 -12.65 7.78
C PRO A 314 -10.17 -11.29 8.48
N GLU A 315 -10.53 -11.27 9.75
CA GLU A 315 -10.31 -10.10 10.58
C GLU A 315 -8.81 -9.93 10.84
N MET A 316 -8.29 -8.73 10.66
CA MET A 316 -6.89 -8.40 10.90
C MET A 316 -6.76 -7.82 12.30
N LYS A 317 -6.61 -8.68 13.31
CA LYS A 317 -6.53 -8.28 14.72
C LYS A 317 -5.10 -7.89 15.10
N PRO A 318 -4.89 -6.74 15.78
CA PRO A 318 -3.57 -6.36 16.27
C PRO A 318 -3.16 -7.15 17.51
N TRP A 319 -1.88 -7.08 17.85
CA TRP A 319 -1.41 -7.27 19.21
C TRP A 319 -1.58 -5.97 19.99
N LEU A 320 -2.14 -6.06 21.20
CA LEU A 320 -2.19 -4.94 22.13
C LEU A 320 -0.86 -4.91 22.90
N VAL A 321 -0.18 -3.78 22.85
CA VAL A 321 1.15 -3.60 23.45
C VAL A 321 1.18 -2.37 24.35
N ASP A 322 2.20 -2.28 25.21
CA ASP A 322 2.53 -1.04 25.89
C ASP A 322 3.18 -0.07 24.89
N ALA A 323 2.55 1.08 24.65
CA ALA A 323 3.05 2.03 23.65
C ALA A 323 4.36 2.75 24.04
N SER A 324 4.85 2.55 25.26
CA SER A 324 6.19 2.98 25.68
C SER A 324 7.29 1.97 25.35
N SER A 325 6.92 0.71 25.07
CA SER A 325 7.88 -0.33 24.74
C SER A 325 8.43 -0.15 23.32
N PRO A 326 9.72 -0.46 23.08
CA PRO A 326 10.26 -0.46 21.73
C PRO A 326 9.54 -1.48 20.84
N ILE A 327 9.25 -1.06 19.60
CA ILE A 327 8.66 -1.94 18.58
C ILE A 327 9.78 -2.84 18.05
N LYS A 328 9.57 -4.15 18.11
CA LYS A 328 10.53 -5.12 17.55
C LYS A 328 10.20 -5.42 16.10
N ALA A 329 10.98 -4.85 15.17
CA ALA A 329 10.85 -5.12 13.75
C ALA A 329 11.69 -6.33 13.33
N GLU A 330 11.08 -7.51 13.27
CA GLU A 330 11.74 -8.75 12.85
C GLU A 330 12.25 -8.68 11.39
N PRO A 331 13.26 -9.48 11.01
CA PRO A 331 13.73 -9.57 9.63
C PRO A 331 12.59 -9.87 8.65
N ASN A 332 12.68 -9.31 7.45
CA ASN A 332 11.71 -9.51 6.37
C ASN A 332 10.24 -9.27 6.79
N SER A 333 9.95 -8.12 7.38
CA SER A 333 8.62 -7.81 7.92
C SER A 333 8.08 -6.45 7.49
N ASN A 334 6.75 -6.34 7.46
CA ASN A 334 6.04 -5.07 7.31
C ASN A 334 5.14 -4.89 8.53
N ILE A 335 5.24 -3.76 9.23
CA ILE A 335 4.62 -3.58 10.54
C ILE A 335 3.85 -2.27 10.55
N PHE A 336 2.58 -2.33 10.91
CA PHE A 336 1.79 -1.13 11.19
C PHE A 336 1.65 -0.97 12.69
N VAL A 337 1.94 0.22 13.21
CA VAL A 337 1.92 0.52 14.65
C VAL A 337 1.04 1.72 14.90
N TYR A 338 -0.07 1.51 15.59
CA TYR A 338 -0.94 2.59 16.05
C TYR A 338 -0.58 2.96 17.48
N THR A 339 -0.42 4.26 17.74
CA THR A 339 -0.14 4.75 19.09
C THR A 339 -0.72 6.15 19.32
N LYS A 340 -1.05 6.41 20.59
CA LYS A 340 -1.38 7.74 21.12
C LYS A 340 -0.24 8.32 21.97
N SER A 341 0.86 7.60 22.15
CA SER A 341 2.00 8.02 22.99
C SER A 341 2.83 9.14 22.36
N VAL A 342 2.72 9.34 21.04
CA VAL A 342 3.40 10.41 20.31
C VAL A 342 2.48 11.62 20.20
N ASN A 343 2.93 12.77 20.70
CA ASN A 343 2.19 14.02 20.57
C ASN A 343 2.46 14.66 19.20
N ALA A 344 1.54 14.44 18.25
CA ALA A 344 1.53 15.08 16.95
C ALA A 344 0.33 16.04 16.86
N PRO A 345 0.46 17.35 17.15
CA PRO A 345 -0.67 18.30 17.26
C PRO A 345 -1.56 18.45 16.02
N THR A 346 -1.10 17.99 14.86
CA THR A 346 -1.89 17.95 13.62
C THR A 346 -2.88 16.77 13.59
N CYS A 347 -2.70 15.80 14.47
CA CYS A 347 -3.57 14.68 14.79
C CYS A 347 -4.22 14.92 16.17
#